data_AF-H8MVQ1-F1
#
_entry.id   AF-H8MVQ1-F1
#
_cell.length_a   1.000
_cell.length_b   1.000
_cell.length_c   1.000
_cell.angle_alpha   90.00
_cell.angle_beta   90.00
_cell.angle_gamma   90.00
#
_symmetry.space_group_name_H-M   'P 1'
#
loop_
_entity.id
_entity.type
_entity.pdbx_description
1 polymer ?
#
loop_
_entity_poly.entity_id
_entity_poly.type
_entity_poly.pdbx_seq_one_letter_code
_entity_poly.pdbx_strand_id
1 'polypeptide(L)'
;MVPCAGTQAGRHSKAMRSAELWNLVSAVLLSVGGAGALIFGLSSWLGKVWANRILEREKLAIQRELHTLQAESSLRLHELKERTDVLIKNIEAEHSRKHRVHNLQFAKEFELYTLIWKALHDLKLKIWALQPVGRPSEPLEKLKETRLRCVQEFAKAWRIVEQTVNENQPFFPKEVYEKIHALTQSSFDEAFKYSSGEWKDDFDLGLSQKALEGQQQLTSQIDAICNAIRTRIGLIEGVSAEP
;
A
#
# COMPACT_ATOMS: atom_id res chain seq x y z
N MET A 1 -102.70 28.48 101.31
CA MET A 1 -103.29 29.73 100.78
C MET A 1 -103.12 29.73 99.26
N VAL A 2 -104.26 29.72 98.57
CA VAL A 2 -104.54 29.98 97.13
C VAL A 2 -104.28 31.50 96.85
N PRO A 3 -104.15 32.09 95.62
CA PRO A 3 -104.58 31.65 94.26
C PRO A 3 -103.69 31.97 93.00
N CYS A 4 -104.09 31.33 91.88
CA CYS A 4 -104.42 31.82 90.50
C CYS A 4 -103.44 32.73 89.71
N ALA A 5 -103.36 32.79 88.37
CA ALA A 5 -104.10 32.30 87.18
C ALA A 5 -103.06 32.28 86.01
N GLY A 6 -103.11 31.46 84.95
CA GLY A 6 -104.08 31.49 83.85
C GLY A 6 -103.35 31.36 82.49
N THR A 7 -103.77 30.40 81.66
CA THR A 7 -104.05 30.44 80.19
C THR A 7 -103.15 31.28 79.25
N GLN A 8 -102.65 30.87 78.07
CA GLN A 8 -103.14 30.05 76.92
C GLN A 8 -101.91 29.66 76.04
N ALA A 9 -101.77 28.43 75.56
CA ALA A 9 -102.27 27.85 74.30
C ALA A 9 -101.63 28.41 73.00
N GLY A 10 -101.07 27.52 72.17
CA GLY A 10 -101.03 27.73 70.72
C GLY A 10 -99.76 27.38 69.95
N ARG A 11 -99.58 26.09 69.65
CA ARG A 11 -99.38 25.57 68.27
C ARG A 11 -98.21 26.14 67.44
N HIS A 12 -97.08 25.42 67.40
CA HIS A 12 -96.32 25.18 66.16
C HIS A 12 -95.43 23.93 66.33
N SER A 13 -95.91 22.80 65.83
CA SER A 13 -95.19 21.51 65.82
C SER A 13 -95.12 21.01 64.37
N LYS A 14 -93.92 20.59 63.96
CA LYS A 14 -93.53 19.77 62.77
C LYS A 14 -92.81 20.41 61.56
N ALA A 15 -92.60 21.71 61.46
CA ALA A 15 -91.78 22.27 60.35
C ALA A 15 -90.26 22.38 60.67
N MET A 16 -89.87 22.40 61.95
CA MET A 16 -88.49 22.69 62.37
C MET A 16 -87.53 21.48 62.29
N ARG A 17 -88.03 20.25 62.38
CA ARG A 17 -87.18 19.04 62.48
C ARG A 17 -86.56 18.57 61.16
N SER A 18 -87.22 18.77 60.01
CA SER A 18 -86.70 18.33 58.71
C SER A 18 -85.72 19.35 58.13
N ALA A 19 -85.98 20.65 58.28
CA ALA A 19 -85.09 21.73 57.84
C ALA A 19 -83.76 21.73 58.60
N GLU A 20 -83.79 21.50 59.93
CA GLU A 20 -82.58 21.36 60.73
C GLU A 20 -81.76 20.13 60.35
N LEU A 21 -82.41 19.01 60.01
CA LEU A 21 -81.72 17.79 59.56
C LEU A 21 -81.05 17.98 58.19
N TRP A 22 -81.72 18.66 57.25
CA TRP A 22 -81.14 19.00 55.94
C TRP A 22 -79.98 19.99 56.07
N ASN A 23 -80.05 20.95 57.00
CA ASN A 23 -78.95 21.87 57.30
C ASN A 23 -77.77 21.16 57.96
N LEU A 24 -78.01 20.18 58.83
CA LEU A 24 -76.95 19.37 59.44
C LEU A 24 -76.27 18.48 58.38
N VAL A 25 -77.06 17.79 57.55
CA VAL A 25 -76.54 16.92 56.48
C VAL A 25 -75.81 17.73 55.41
N SER A 26 -76.33 18.90 55.02
CA SER A 26 -75.65 19.78 54.08
C SER A 26 -74.39 20.40 54.69
N ALA A 27 -74.39 20.79 55.96
CA ALA A 27 -73.19 21.28 56.65
C ALA A 27 -72.11 20.19 56.77
N VAL A 28 -72.48 18.95 57.09
CA VAL A 28 -71.55 17.82 57.16
C VAL A 28 -71.01 17.47 55.77
N LEU A 29 -71.86 17.39 54.74
CA LEU A 29 -71.42 17.14 53.35
C LEU A 29 -70.55 18.27 52.79
N LEU A 30 -70.84 19.53 53.13
CA LEU A 30 -70.05 20.68 52.70
C LEU A 30 -68.70 20.72 53.43
N SER A 31 -68.68 20.34 54.71
CA SER A 31 -67.44 20.23 55.51
C SER A 31 -66.55 19.08 55.03
N VAL A 32 -67.12 17.90 54.80
CA VAL A 32 -66.39 16.72 54.31
C VAL A 32 -66.01 16.89 52.83
N GLY A 33 -66.90 17.43 52.01
CA GLY A 33 -66.64 17.73 50.59
C GLY A 33 -65.60 18.83 50.40
N GLY A 34 -65.62 19.87 51.25
CA GLY A 34 -64.61 20.93 51.26
C GLY A 34 -63.22 20.43 51.67
N ALA A 35 -63.15 19.58 52.70
CA ALA A 35 -61.91 18.92 53.11
C ALA A 35 -61.37 17.98 52.01
N GLY A 36 -62.25 17.20 51.38
CA GLY A 36 -61.89 16.33 50.25
C GLY A 36 -61.34 17.10 49.04
N ALA A 37 -61.96 18.23 48.69
CA ALA A 37 -61.49 19.10 47.60
C ALA A 37 -60.11 19.71 47.91
N LEU A 38 -59.85 20.11 49.15
CA LEU A 38 -58.53 20.60 49.58
C LEU A 38 -57.46 19.51 49.52
N ILE A 39 -57.76 18.30 50.03
CA ILE A 39 -56.84 17.16 49.98
C ILE A 39 -56.55 16.78 48.53
N PHE A 40 -57.58 16.71 47.67
CA PHE A 40 -57.41 16.37 46.27
C PHE A 40 -56.62 17.45 45.50
N GLY A 41 -56.89 18.73 45.78
CA GLY A 41 -56.17 19.85 45.20
C GLY A 41 -54.69 19.85 45.59
N LEU A 42 -54.39 19.68 46.89
CA LEU A 42 -53.02 19.59 47.39
C LEU A 42 -52.30 18.34 46.89
N SER A 43 -52.97 17.19 46.81
CA SER A 43 -52.40 15.95 46.26
C SER A 43 -52.09 16.06 44.77
N SER A 44 -52.97 16.70 43.99
CA SER A 44 -52.76 16.95 42.56
C SER A 44 -51.61 17.93 42.33
N TRP A 45 -51.50 18.97 43.16
CA TRP A 45 -50.41 19.92 43.11
C TRP A 45 -49.06 19.27 43.47
N LEU A 46 -49.00 18.49 44.56
CA LEU A 46 -47.79 17.72 44.92
C LEU A 46 -47.41 16.76 43.80
N GLY A 47 -48.37 16.03 43.22
CA GLY A 47 -48.13 15.13 42.11
C GLY A 47 -47.49 15.83 40.90
N LYS A 48 -47.98 17.01 40.53
CA LYS A 48 -47.41 17.81 39.43
C LYS A 48 -45.98 18.28 39.74
N VAL A 49 -45.72 18.78 40.95
CA VAL A 49 -44.40 19.27 41.35
C VAL A 49 -43.38 18.13 41.38
N TRP A 50 -43.76 16.98 41.93
CA TRP A 50 -42.90 15.79 41.97
C TRP A 50 -42.67 15.19 40.59
N ALA A 51 -43.71 15.08 39.77
CA ALA A 51 -43.59 14.61 38.38
C ALA A 51 -42.66 15.52 37.57
N ASN A 52 -42.81 16.85 37.68
CA ASN A 52 -41.93 17.78 36.97
C ASN A 52 -40.49 17.69 37.47
N ARG A 53 -40.28 17.55 38.78
CA ARG A 53 -38.93 17.38 39.37
C ARG A 53 -38.25 16.08 38.94
N ILE A 54 -38.99 14.97 38.87
CA ILE A 54 -38.45 13.69 38.40
C ILE A 54 -38.09 13.80 36.91
N LEU A 55 -38.99 14.37 36.10
CA LEU A 55 -38.80 14.56 34.67
C LEU A 55 -37.60 15.47 34.36
N GLU A 56 -37.42 16.57 35.10
CA GLU A 56 -36.24 17.43 34.96
C GLU A 56 -34.94 16.69 35.31
N ARG A 57 -34.95 15.87 36.36
CA ARG A 57 -33.78 15.05 36.74
C ARG A 57 -33.43 14.03 35.67
N GLU A 58 -34.42 13.33 35.12
CA GLU A 58 -34.22 12.37 34.03
C GLU A 58 -33.72 13.05 32.76
N LYS A 59 -34.29 14.20 32.39
CA LYS A 59 -33.80 15.00 31.25
C LYS A 59 -32.35 15.41 31.42
N LEU A 60 -31.97 15.90 32.60
CA LEU A 60 -30.59 16.27 32.88
C LEU A 60 -29.65 15.06 32.86
N ALA A 61 -30.10 13.89 33.34
CA ALA A 61 -29.33 12.65 33.26
C ALA A 61 -29.10 12.23 31.79
N ILE A 62 -30.17 12.18 31.00
CA ILE A 62 -30.10 11.83 29.56
C ILE A 62 -29.22 12.83 28.80
N GLN A 63 -29.34 14.13 29.08
CA GLN A 63 -28.48 15.14 28.44
C GLN A 63 -27.00 14.92 28.77
N ARG A 64 -26.68 14.60 30.04
CA ARG A 64 -25.29 14.28 30.43
C ARG A 64 -24.78 13.04 29.71
N GLU A 65 -25.58 11.97 29.68
CA GLU A 65 -25.22 10.73 28.99
C GLU A 65 -24.96 10.98 27.50
N LEU A 66 -25.81 11.76 26.83
CA LEU A 66 -25.61 12.17 25.44
C LEU A 66 -24.31 12.96 25.26
N HIS A 67 -24.03 13.94 26.12
CA HIS A 67 -22.78 14.70 26.07
C HIS A 67 -21.55 13.82 26.30
N THR A 68 -21.62 12.86 27.22
CA THR A 68 -20.50 11.94 27.48
C THR A 68 -20.27 10.98 26.32
N LEU A 69 -21.32 10.43 25.72
CA LEU A 69 -21.22 9.55 24.56
C LEU A 69 -20.70 10.31 23.32
N GLN A 70 -21.13 11.56 23.16
CA GLN A 70 -20.65 12.41 22.07
C GLN A 70 -19.17 12.78 22.27
N ALA A 71 -18.75 13.10 23.50
CA ALA A 71 -17.35 13.34 23.82
C ALA A 71 -16.50 12.08 23.57
N GLU A 72 -16.96 10.92 24.04
CA GLU A 72 -16.25 9.65 23.85
C GLU A 72 -16.12 9.26 22.37
N SER A 73 -17.20 9.38 21.60
CA SER A 73 -17.16 9.08 20.15
C SER A 73 -16.25 10.03 19.38
N SER A 74 -16.26 11.33 19.71
CA SER A 74 -15.36 12.31 19.08
C SER A 74 -13.88 12.05 19.41
N LEU A 75 -13.57 11.65 20.65
CA LEU A 75 -12.22 11.24 21.06
C LEU A 75 -11.76 9.98 20.31
N ARG A 76 -12.60 8.95 20.24
CA ARG A 76 -12.29 7.71 19.49
C ARG A 76 -12.06 7.99 18.01
N LEU A 77 -12.86 8.87 17.41
CA LEU A 77 -12.66 9.29 16.01
C LEU A 77 -11.34 10.03 15.81
N HIS A 78 -10.96 10.89 16.76
CA HIS A 78 -9.68 11.59 16.71
C HIS A 78 -8.50 10.61 16.81
N GLU A 79 -8.54 9.71 17.78
CA GLU A 79 -7.51 8.69 17.99
C GLU A 79 -7.36 7.76 16.76
N LEU A 80 -8.48 7.34 16.17
CA LEU A 80 -8.46 6.54 14.95
C LEU A 80 -7.87 7.32 13.77
N LYS A 81 -8.22 8.60 13.60
CA LYS A 81 -7.65 9.46 12.55
C LYS A 81 -6.15 9.65 12.72
N GLU A 82 -5.69 9.94 13.93
CA GLU A 82 -4.26 10.08 14.20
C GLU A 82 -3.50 8.79 13.92
N ARG A 83 -4.05 7.63 14.30
CA ARG A 83 -3.48 6.32 13.98
C ARG A 83 -3.41 6.10 12.47
N THR A 84 -4.47 6.39 11.72
CA THR A 84 -4.44 6.25 10.26
C THR A 84 -3.44 7.18 9.60
N ASP A 85 -3.31 8.42 10.08
CA ASP A 85 -2.37 9.40 9.53
C ASP A 85 -0.91 8.96 9.76
N VAL A 86 -0.61 8.39 10.93
CA VAL A 86 0.71 7.81 11.22
C VAL A 86 1.00 6.63 10.29
N LEU A 87 0.03 5.73 10.07
CA LEU A 87 0.20 4.59 9.18
C LEU A 87 0.41 5.01 7.73
N ILE A 88 -0.37 5.99 7.24
CA ILE A 88 -0.22 6.54 5.88
C ILE A 88 1.18 7.13 5.72
N LYS A 89 1.62 7.97 6.65
CA LYS A 89 2.97 8.55 6.62
C LYS A 89 4.07 7.50 6.60
N ASN A 90 3.92 6.41 7.36
CA ASN A 90 4.89 5.33 7.38
C ASN A 90 4.92 4.59 6.02
N ILE A 91 3.76 4.27 5.46
CA ILE A 91 3.66 3.62 4.14
C ILE A 91 4.24 4.52 3.06
N GLU A 92 3.93 5.82 3.07
CA GLU A 92 4.48 6.79 2.14
C GLU A 92 6.00 6.91 2.27
N ALA A 93 6.54 6.93 3.50
CA ALA A 93 7.97 6.95 3.73
C ALA A 93 8.66 5.68 3.24
N GLU A 94 8.09 4.50 3.49
CA GLU A 94 8.61 3.23 2.99
C GLU A 94 8.55 3.15 1.46
N HIS A 95 7.42 3.54 0.87
CA HIS A 95 7.23 3.59 -0.57
C HIS A 95 8.25 4.53 -1.21
N SER A 96 8.38 5.75 -0.68
CA SER A 96 9.34 6.76 -1.15
C SER A 96 10.78 6.26 -1.05
N ARG A 97 11.13 5.56 0.04
CA ARG A 97 12.44 4.94 0.22
C ARG A 97 12.70 3.87 -0.84
N LYS A 98 11.76 2.94 -1.04
CA LYS A 98 11.86 1.87 -2.04
C LYS A 98 11.98 2.45 -3.45
N HIS A 99 11.14 3.41 -3.79
CA HIS A 99 11.17 4.10 -5.07
C HIS A 99 12.51 4.83 -5.30
N ARG A 100 13.04 5.51 -4.28
CA ARG A 100 14.35 6.19 -4.38
C ARG A 100 15.49 5.20 -4.59
N VAL A 101 15.53 4.10 -3.84
CA VAL A 101 16.55 3.05 -4.01
C VAL A 101 16.48 2.44 -5.40
N HIS A 102 15.27 2.11 -5.86
CA HIS A 102 15.04 1.62 -7.21
C HIS A 102 15.55 2.61 -8.26
N ASN A 103 15.17 3.88 -8.19
CA ASN A 103 15.61 4.88 -9.17
C ASN A 103 17.12 5.07 -9.19
N LEU A 104 17.77 5.07 -8.02
CA LEU A 104 19.24 5.13 -7.93
C LEU A 104 19.89 3.89 -8.53
N GLN A 105 19.35 2.70 -8.23
CA GLN A 105 19.83 1.45 -8.80
C GLN A 105 19.66 1.43 -10.32
N PHE A 106 18.49 1.80 -10.83
CA PHE A 106 18.21 1.83 -12.27
C PHE A 106 19.06 2.85 -13.01
N ALA A 107 19.29 4.03 -12.43
CA ALA A 107 20.22 5.00 -12.98
C ALA A 107 21.62 4.40 -13.12
N LYS A 108 22.10 3.69 -12.10
CA LYS A 108 23.40 3.02 -12.14
C LYS A 108 23.43 1.87 -13.14
N GLU A 109 22.41 1.03 -13.17
CA GLU A 109 22.24 -0.04 -14.15
C GLU A 109 22.31 0.50 -15.58
N PHE A 110 21.59 1.59 -15.86
CA PHE A 110 21.58 2.21 -17.18
C PHE A 110 22.97 2.72 -17.60
N GLU A 111 23.68 3.42 -16.71
CA GLU A 111 25.08 3.82 -16.95
C GLU A 111 25.94 2.61 -17.30
N LEU A 112 25.84 1.53 -16.52
CA LEU A 112 26.59 0.29 -16.74
C LEU A 112 26.23 -0.37 -18.07
N TYR A 113 24.96 -0.38 -18.47
CA TYR A 113 24.52 -0.89 -19.77
C TYR A 113 25.16 -0.11 -20.92
N THR A 114 25.29 1.22 -20.82
CA THR A 114 25.97 1.99 -21.87
C THR A 114 27.46 1.67 -21.97
N LEU A 115 28.12 1.43 -20.83
CA LEU A 115 29.54 1.09 -20.78
C LEU A 115 29.80 -0.31 -21.32
N ILE A 116 29.06 -1.30 -20.81
CA ILE A 116 29.23 -2.70 -21.23
C ILE A 116 28.84 -2.89 -22.69
N TRP A 117 27.82 -2.19 -23.20
CA TRP A 117 27.45 -2.29 -24.61
C TRP A 117 28.56 -1.82 -25.55
N LYS A 118 29.23 -0.70 -25.20
CA LYS A 118 30.40 -0.23 -25.95
C LYS A 118 31.53 -1.27 -25.94
N ALA A 119 31.81 -1.86 -24.77
CA ALA A 119 32.86 -2.88 -24.62
C ALA A 119 32.51 -4.18 -25.36
N LEU A 120 31.26 -4.64 -25.30
CA LEU A 120 30.77 -5.81 -26.03
C LEU A 120 30.81 -5.61 -27.55
N HIS A 121 30.48 -4.40 -28.01
CA HIS A 121 30.58 -4.08 -29.43
C HIS A 121 32.04 -4.08 -29.91
N ASP A 122 32.97 -3.50 -29.14
CA ASP A 122 34.39 -3.57 -29.49
C ASP A 122 34.90 -5.01 -29.49
N LEU A 123 34.53 -5.81 -28.48
CA LEU A 123 34.84 -7.24 -28.43
C LEU A 123 34.32 -7.98 -29.67
N LYS A 124 33.08 -7.72 -30.10
CA LYS A 124 32.51 -8.26 -31.34
C LYS A 124 33.39 -7.94 -32.55
N LEU A 125 33.79 -6.68 -32.71
CA LEU A 125 34.65 -6.27 -33.82
C LEU A 125 36.00 -6.99 -33.79
N LYS A 126 36.60 -7.18 -32.59
CA LYS A 126 37.86 -7.92 -32.45
C LYS A 126 37.71 -9.40 -32.75
N ILE A 127 36.61 -10.03 -32.36
CA ILE A 127 36.29 -11.43 -32.70
C ILE A 127 36.23 -11.60 -34.22
N TRP A 128 35.55 -10.70 -34.92
CA TRP A 128 35.46 -10.73 -36.39
C TRP A 128 36.83 -10.54 -37.04
N ALA A 129 37.73 -9.77 -36.41
CA ALA A 129 39.10 -9.58 -36.87
C ALA A 129 40.02 -10.80 -36.65
N LEU A 130 39.66 -11.75 -35.78
CA LEU A 130 40.39 -13.01 -35.62
C LEU A 130 40.28 -13.86 -36.89
N GLN A 131 39.10 -13.90 -37.52
CA GLN A 131 38.82 -14.73 -38.70
C GLN A 131 38.25 -13.89 -39.84
N PRO A 132 39.07 -13.10 -40.55
CA PRO A 132 38.62 -12.43 -41.76
C PRO A 132 38.41 -13.47 -42.87
N VAL A 133 37.17 -13.59 -43.32
CA VAL A 133 36.81 -14.42 -44.48
C VAL A 133 37.58 -13.94 -45.71
N GLY A 134 38.28 -14.85 -46.39
CA GLY A 134 38.97 -14.54 -47.65
C GLY A 134 40.31 -13.81 -47.50
N ARG A 135 41.06 -14.04 -46.41
CA ARG A 135 42.42 -13.48 -46.26
C ARG A 135 43.32 -14.01 -47.40
N PRO A 136 44.00 -13.13 -48.17
CA PRO A 136 44.96 -13.58 -49.17
C PRO A 136 46.13 -14.30 -48.50
N SER A 137 46.68 -15.32 -49.17
CA SER A 137 47.82 -16.11 -48.68
C SER A 137 49.04 -15.21 -48.44
N GLU A 138 49.29 -14.85 -47.19
CA GLU A 138 50.49 -14.11 -46.79
C GLU A 138 51.64 -15.07 -46.44
N PRO A 139 52.92 -14.62 -46.48
CA PRO A 139 54.04 -15.40 -45.97
C PRO A 139 53.85 -15.82 -44.51
N LEU A 140 54.27 -17.04 -44.16
CA LEU A 140 54.06 -17.66 -42.85
C LEU A 140 54.52 -16.79 -41.67
N GLU A 141 55.63 -16.05 -41.82
CA GLU A 141 56.15 -15.15 -40.77
C GLU A 141 55.17 -13.99 -40.48
N LYS A 142 54.61 -13.39 -41.53
CA LYS A 142 53.64 -12.29 -41.44
C LYS A 142 52.29 -12.75 -40.88
N LEU A 143 51.91 -14.01 -41.17
CA LEU A 143 50.73 -14.65 -40.60
C LEU A 143 50.84 -14.83 -39.07
N LYS A 144 52.01 -15.27 -38.57
CA LYS A 144 52.25 -15.42 -37.12
C LYS A 144 52.19 -14.08 -36.40
N GLU A 145 52.83 -13.05 -36.94
CA GLU A 145 52.81 -11.71 -36.37
C GLU A 145 51.39 -11.11 -36.36
N THR A 146 50.65 -11.27 -37.46
CA THR A 146 49.26 -10.81 -37.58
C THR A 146 48.35 -11.55 -36.61
N ARG A 147 48.49 -12.87 -36.47
CA ARG A 147 47.74 -13.70 -35.51
C ARG A 147 47.98 -13.23 -34.09
N LEU A 148 49.24 -13.03 -33.73
CA LEU A 148 49.62 -12.52 -32.40
C LEU A 148 49.00 -11.15 -32.13
N ARG A 149 49.08 -10.23 -33.09
CA ARG A 149 48.47 -8.90 -32.98
C ARG A 149 46.95 -8.99 -32.80
N CYS A 150 46.25 -9.79 -33.60
CA CYS A 150 44.80 -9.96 -33.47
C CYS A 150 44.40 -10.54 -32.12
N VAL A 151 45.12 -11.55 -31.62
CA VAL A 151 44.88 -12.15 -30.30
C VAL A 151 45.16 -11.15 -29.18
N GLN A 152 46.20 -10.32 -29.29
CA GLN A 152 46.49 -9.27 -28.31
C GLN A 152 45.40 -8.21 -28.27
N GLU A 153 44.91 -7.76 -29.43
CA GLU A 153 43.81 -6.80 -29.51
C GLU A 153 42.50 -7.38 -28.98
N PHE A 154 42.22 -8.66 -29.26
CA PHE A 154 41.10 -9.40 -28.65
C PHE A 154 41.25 -9.46 -27.12
N ALA A 155 42.42 -9.85 -26.61
CA ALA A 155 42.64 -10.00 -25.17
C ALA A 155 42.47 -8.67 -24.43
N LYS A 156 42.84 -7.54 -25.05
CA LYS A 156 42.58 -6.20 -24.50
C LYS A 156 41.08 -5.93 -24.41
N ALA A 157 40.32 -6.13 -25.48
CA ALA A 157 38.88 -5.91 -25.51
C ALA A 157 38.13 -6.84 -24.54
N TRP A 158 38.52 -8.11 -24.49
CA TRP A 158 37.96 -9.12 -23.60
C TRP A 158 38.20 -8.78 -22.14
N ARG A 159 39.42 -8.34 -21.79
CA ARG A 159 39.74 -7.89 -20.43
C ARG A 159 38.90 -6.69 -20.00
N ILE A 160 38.64 -5.74 -20.90
CA ILE A 160 37.79 -4.58 -20.59
C ILE A 160 36.37 -5.03 -20.24
N VAL A 161 35.80 -5.97 -21.01
CA VAL A 161 34.48 -6.55 -20.72
C VAL A 161 34.48 -7.25 -19.36
N GLU A 162 35.43 -8.15 -19.13
CA GLU A 162 35.53 -8.92 -17.88
C GLU A 162 35.73 -8.00 -16.67
N GLN A 163 36.62 -7.02 -16.77
CA GLN A 163 36.87 -6.03 -15.73
C GLN A 163 35.61 -5.22 -15.42
N THR A 164 34.92 -4.71 -16.44
CA THR A 164 33.69 -3.92 -16.27
C THR A 164 32.60 -4.73 -15.57
N VAL A 165 32.48 -6.02 -15.91
CA VAL A 165 31.50 -6.94 -15.32
C VAL A 165 31.84 -7.27 -13.88
N ASN A 166 33.10 -7.61 -13.60
CA ASN A 166 33.54 -8.03 -12.26
C ASN A 166 33.53 -6.86 -11.26
N GLU A 167 33.97 -5.67 -11.67
CA GLU A 167 33.94 -4.48 -10.81
C GLU A 167 32.53 -4.05 -10.44
N ASN A 168 31.54 -4.34 -11.29
CA ASN A 168 30.16 -3.88 -11.13
C ASN A 168 29.16 -5.02 -10.94
N GLN A 169 29.64 -6.22 -10.59
CA GLN A 169 28.84 -7.44 -10.48
C GLN A 169 27.54 -7.27 -9.64
N PRO A 170 27.56 -6.59 -8.47
CA PRO A 170 26.35 -6.46 -7.64
C PRO A 170 25.21 -5.67 -8.29
N PHE A 171 25.50 -4.88 -9.31
CA PHE A 171 24.53 -4.02 -9.98
C PHE A 171 23.95 -4.64 -11.24
N PHE A 172 24.54 -5.73 -11.76
CA PHE A 172 23.97 -6.42 -12.91
C PHE A 172 22.83 -7.34 -12.48
N PRO A 173 21.69 -7.31 -13.20
CA PRO A 173 20.67 -8.35 -13.04
C PRO A 173 21.28 -9.72 -13.38
N LYS A 174 20.87 -10.74 -12.62
CA LYS A 174 21.37 -12.10 -12.76
C LYS A 174 21.31 -12.63 -14.21
N GLU A 175 20.18 -12.40 -14.89
CA GLU A 175 20.00 -12.84 -16.28
C GLU A 175 21.00 -12.19 -17.25
N VAL A 176 21.24 -10.89 -17.11
CA VAL A 176 22.18 -10.16 -17.98
C VAL A 176 23.60 -10.64 -17.71
N TYR A 177 23.97 -10.80 -16.43
CA TYR A 177 25.27 -11.30 -16.02
C TYR A 177 25.57 -12.70 -16.58
N GLU A 178 24.64 -13.65 -16.45
CA GLU A 178 24.82 -15.03 -16.94
C GLU A 178 25.03 -15.08 -18.45
N LYS A 179 24.26 -14.28 -19.21
CA LYS A 179 24.41 -14.20 -20.67
C LYS A 179 25.75 -13.57 -21.08
N ILE A 180 26.19 -12.52 -20.39
CA ILE A 180 27.51 -11.92 -20.65
C ILE A 180 28.61 -12.94 -20.33
N HIS A 181 28.51 -13.65 -19.20
CA HIS A 181 29.52 -14.64 -18.82
C HIS A 181 29.62 -15.78 -19.85
N ALA A 182 28.48 -16.29 -20.34
CA ALA A 182 28.45 -17.31 -21.37
C ALA A 182 29.09 -16.83 -22.70
N LEU A 183 28.86 -15.57 -23.07
CA LEU A 183 29.51 -14.95 -24.23
C LEU A 183 31.03 -14.81 -24.02
N THR A 184 31.45 -14.35 -22.83
CA THR A 184 32.86 -14.18 -22.47
C THR A 184 33.60 -15.52 -22.56
N GLN A 185 33.00 -16.62 -22.07
CA GLN A 185 33.55 -17.97 -22.21
C GLN A 185 33.63 -18.41 -23.68
N SER A 186 32.52 -18.30 -24.41
CA SER A 186 32.44 -18.71 -25.83
C SER A 186 33.46 -17.96 -26.70
N SER A 187 33.63 -16.65 -26.45
CA SER A 187 34.60 -15.81 -27.17
C SER A 187 36.05 -16.17 -26.85
N PHE A 188 36.33 -16.55 -25.60
CA PHE A 188 37.66 -16.96 -25.18
C PHE A 188 38.05 -18.30 -25.82
N ASP A 189 37.13 -19.27 -25.84
CA ASP A 189 37.34 -20.56 -26.50
C ASP A 189 37.64 -20.39 -28.00
N GLU A 190 36.95 -19.47 -28.66
CA GLU A 190 37.17 -19.18 -30.08
C GLU A 190 38.55 -18.55 -30.32
N ALA A 191 38.96 -17.60 -29.49
CA ALA A 191 40.30 -17.01 -29.54
C ALA A 191 41.38 -18.05 -29.24
N PHE A 192 41.13 -18.98 -28.32
CA PHE A 192 42.03 -20.06 -27.99
C PHE A 192 42.24 -21.00 -29.19
N LYS A 193 41.15 -21.46 -29.83
CA LYS A 193 41.22 -22.25 -31.08
C LYS A 193 42.02 -21.53 -32.16
N TYR A 194 41.77 -20.23 -32.36
CA TYR A 194 42.52 -19.41 -33.30
C TYR A 194 44.03 -19.37 -32.98
N SER A 195 44.39 -19.20 -31.70
CA SER A 195 45.78 -19.14 -31.26
C SER A 195 46.53 -20.48 -31.37
N SER A 196 45.85 -21.59 -31.06
CA SER A 196 46.41 -22.95 -31.08
C SER A 196 46.82 -23.43 -32.47
N GLY A 197 46.33 -22.75 -33.51
CA GLY A 197 46.60 -23.14 -34.90
C GLY A 197 45.87 -24.41 -35.31
N GLU A 198 44.77 -24.77 -34.64
CA GLU A 198 43.80 -25.74 -35.18
C GLU A 198 43.29 -25.32 -36.57
N TRP A 199 43.30 -24.02 -36.85
CA TRP A 199 43.10 -23.40 -38.16
C TRP A 199 44.42 -23.42 -38.96
N LYS A 200 44.78 -24.58 -39.49
CA LYS A 200 46.04 -24.81 -40.22
C LYS A 200 45.94 -24.56 -41.73
N ASP A 201 44.75 -24.65 -42.30
CA ASP A 201 44.52 -24.41 -43.74
C ASP A 201 43.47 -23.32 -43.95
N ASP A 202 43.92 -22.12 -44.33
CA ASP A 202 43.05 -20.97 -44.67
C ASP A 202 42.20 -21.22 -45.94
N PHE A 203 42.39 -22.36 -46.63
CA PHE A 203 41.71 -22.73 -47.89
C PHE A 203 40.64 -23.82 -47.75
N ASP A 204 40.43 -24.40 -46.57
CA ASP A 204 39.35 -25.35 -46.37
C ASP A 204 38.01 -24.60 -46.24
N LEU A 205 37.15 -24.76 -47.25
CA LEU A 205 35.78 -24.25 -47.27
C LEU A 205 34.98 -24.69 -46.04
N GLY A 206 35.23 -25.90 -45.52
CA GLY A 206 34.56 -26.42 -44.33
C GLY A 206 34.99 -25.72 -43.03
N LEU A 207 36.25 -25.31 -42.92
CA LEU A 207 36.74 -24.51 -41.79
C LEU A 207 36.16 -23.10 -41.86
N SER A 208 36.19 -22.47 -43.03
CA SER A 208 35.60 -21.13 -43.22
C SER A 208 34.12 -21.06 -42.84
N GLN A 209 33.36 -22.13 -43.12
CA GLN A 209 31.97 -22.23 -42.72
C GLN A 209 31.79 -22.34 -41.20
N LYS A 210 32.59 -23.17 -40.52
CA LYS A 210 32.55 -23.31 -39.05
C LYS A 210 32.91 -22.01 -38.32
N ALA A 211 33.90 -21.27 -38.85
CA ALA A 211 34.27 -19.94 -38.37
C ALA A 211 33.08 -18.97 -38.44
N LEU A 212 32.37 -18.96 -39.58
CA LEU A 212 31.19 -18.12 -39.78
C LEU A 212 30.04 -18.51 -38.82
N GLU A 213 29.80 -19.81 -38.64
CA GLU A 213 28.81 -20.33 -37.69
C GLU A 213 29.13 -19.90 -36.24
N GLY A 214 30.39 -19.98 -35.83
CA GLY A 214 30.85 -19.50 -34.53
C GLY A 214 30.63 -17.99 -34.35
N GLN A 215 30.95 -17.18 -35.36
CA GLN A 215 30.70 -15.73 -35.32
C GLN A 215 29.22 -15.38 -35.28
N GLN A 216 28.37 -16.13 -35.99
CA GLN A 216 26.91 -15.98 -35.95
C GLN A 216 26.36 -16.34 -34.56
N GLN A 217 26.86 -17.40 -33.94
CA GLN A 217 26.48 -17.78 -32.57
C GLN A 217 26.88 -16.71 -31.55
N LEU A 218 28.08 -16.13 -31.66
CA LEU A 218 28.51 -15.02 -30.80
C LEU A 218 27.66 -13.77 -31.02
N THR A 219 27.25 -13.51 -32.27
CA THR A 219 26.35 -12.40 -32.59
C THR A 219 24.97 -12.61 -31.98
N SER A 220 24.40 -13.82 -32.07
CA SER A 220 23.09 -14.12 -31.46
C SER A 220 23.12 -14.06 -29.94
N GLN A 221 24.24 -14.42 -29.30
CA GLN A 221 24.44 -14.21 -27.86
C GLN A 221 24.46 -12.72 -27.49
N ILE A 222 25.10 -11.86 -28.29
CA ILE A 222 25.08 -10.40 -28.09
C ILE A 222 23.66 -9.85 -28.25
N ASP A 223 22.90 -10.32 -29.24
CA ASP A 223 21.51 -9.91 -29.43
C ASP A 223 20.61 -10.39 -28.29
N ALA A 224 20.87 -11.58 -27.74
CA ALA A 224 20.18 -12.09 -26.55
C ALA A 224 20.47 -11.24 -25.30
N ILE A 225 21.71 -10.76 -25.13
CA ILE A 225 22.06 -9.78 -24.08
C ILE A 225 21.30 -8.46 -24.31
N CYS A 226 21.25 -7.98 -25.55
CA CYS A 226 20.51 -6.76 -25.89
C CYS A 226 19.02 -6.88 -25.53
N ASN A 227 18.39 -8.02 -25.84
CA ASN A 227 17.00 -8.28 -25.51
C ASN A 227 16.77 -8.40 -24.00
N ALA A 228 17.69 -9.02 -23.25
CA ALA A 228 17.63 -9.07 -21.80
C ALA A 228 17.69 -7.67 -21.18
N ILE A 229 18.57 -6.80 -21.68
CA ILE A 229 18.67 -5.39 -21.27
C ILE A 229 17.39 -4.63 -21.61
N ARG A 230 16.83 -4.79 -22.83
CA ARG A 230 15.58 -4.14 -23.24
C ARG A 230 14.39 -4.56 -22.39
N THR A 231 14.31 -5.84 -22.05
CA THR A 231 13.25 -6.38 -21.16
C THR A 231 13.39 -5.79 -19.76
N ARG A 232 14.62 -5.68 -19.24
CA ARG A 232 14.90 -5.04 -17.94
C ARG A 232 14.53 -3.55 -17.91
N ILE A 233 14.74 -2.82 -19.00
CA ILE A 233 14.37 -1.40 -19.13
C ILE A 233 12.85 -1.23 -19.33
N GLY A 234 12.14 -2.29 -19.71
CA GLY A 234 10.70 -2.24 -19.99
C GLY A 234 10.34 -1.77 -21.40
N LEU A 235 11.29 -1.84 -22.35
CA LEU A 235 11.04 -1.49 -23.76
C LEU A 235 10.35 -2.61 -24.55
N ILE A 236 10.46 -3.84 -24.06
CA ILE A 236 9.71 -5.00 -24.57
C ILE A 236 8.81 -5.38 -23.42
N GLU A 237 7.51 -5.08 -23.53
CA GLU A 237 6.53 -5.63 -22.59
C GLU A 237 6.72 -7.15 -22.58
N GLY A 238 6.98 -7.71 -21.40
CA GLY A 238 7.14 -9.14 -21.27
C GLY A 238 5.93 -9.82 -21.90
N VAL A 239 6.18 -10.74 -22.82
CA VAL A 239 5.21 -11.78 -23.17
C VAL A 239 5.07 -12.68 -21.94
N SER A 240 4.51 -12.14 -20.86
CA SER A 240 3.89 -12.91 -19.80
C SER A 240 2.49 -13.20 -20.28
N ALA A 241 2.38 -14.31 -21.02
CA ALA A 241 1.14 -15.07 -21.04
C ALA A 241 0.80 -15.39 -19.58
N GLU A 242 -0.24 -14.76 -19.05
CA GLU A 242 -0.98 -15.32 -17.93
C GLU A 242 -2.13 -16.18 -18.50
N PRO A 243 -2.47 -17.30 -17.83
CA PRO A 243 -3.41 -18.32 -18.32
C PRO A 243 -4.87 -17.85 -18.43
#